data_AF-A0A8E8U6H9-F1
#
_entry.id   AF-A0A8E8U6H9-F1
#
_cell.length_a   1.000
_cell.length_b   1.000
_cell.length_c   1.000
_cell.angle_alpha   90.00
_cell.angle_beta   90.00
_cell.angle_gamma   90.00
#
_symmetry.space_group_name_H-M   'P 1'
#
loop_
_entity.id
_entity.type
_entity.pdbx_description
1 polymer ?
#
loop_
_entity_poly.entity_id
_entity_poly.type
_entity_poly.pdbx_seq_one_letter_code
_entity_poly.pdbx_strand_id
1 'polypeptide(L)' 'MCLYKCFYEKSGLVDQKGTFLLNQLKTDPELARLPEYDKERLFDCLETVDKIQSCHDIVNVTRCFHSKN' A
#
# COMPACT_ATOMS: atom_id res chain seq x y z
N MET A 1 -12.01 7.80 9.86
CA MET A 1 -10.68 7.18 9.92
C MET A 1 -10.85 5.69 9.60
N CYS A 2 -10.10 5.17 8.64
CA CYS A 2 -10.32 3.85 8.07
C CYS A 2 -9.53 2.80 8.84
N LEU A 3 -10.12 1.62 9.07
CA LEU A 3 -9.46 0.51 9.76
C LEU A 3 -8.09 0.21 9.13
N TYR A 4 -8.02 0.23 7.79
CA TYR A 4 -6.79 0.02 7.04
C TYR A 4 -5.73 1.10 7.24
N LYS A 5 -6.10 2.39 7.21
CA LYS A 5 -5.16 3.48 7.52
C LYS A 5 -4.58 3.30 8.92
N CYS A 6 -5.44 3.02 9.91
CA CYS A 6 -5.01 2.78 11.29
C CYS A 6 -4.10 1.55 11.39
N PHE A 7 -4.44 0.46 10.69
CA PHE A 7 -3.62 -0.75 10.66
C PHE A 7 -2.23 -0.48 10.07
N TYR A 8 -2.17 0.17 8.90
CA TYR A 8 -0.90 0.49 8.23
C TYR A 8 -0.06 1.53 9.00
N GLU A 9 -0.70 2.48 9.69
CA GLU A 9 -0.01 3.40 10.60
C GLU A 9 0.57 2.65 11.81
N LYS A 10 -0.20 1.74 12.40
CA LYS A 10 0.24 0.93 13.56
C LYS A 10 1.32 -0.08 13.20
N SER A 11 1.32 -0.60 11.98
CA SER A 11 2.35 -1.51 11.47
C SER A 11 3.61 -0.77 10.98
N GLY A 12 3.62 0.57 11.01
CA GLY A 12 4.77 1.35 10.55
C GLY A 12 4.98 1.33 9.03
N LEU A 13 3.94 0.99 8.26
CA LEU A 13 3.95 0.97 6.80
C LEU A 13 3.47 2.29 6.20
N VAL A 14 2.77 3.10 6.99
CA VAL A 14 2.26 4.41 6.60
C VAL A 14 2.57 5.42 7.71
N ASP A 15 2.99 6.64 7.34
CA ASP A 15 3.22 7.71 8.31
C ASP A 15 1.91 8.39 8.77
N GLN A 16 1.97 9.27 9.76
CA GLN A 16 0.79 10.01 10.26
C GLN A 16 0.13 10.91 9.19
N LYS A 17 0.83 11.20 8.09
CA LYS A 17 0.30 11.98 6.96
C LYS A 17 -0.37 11.10 5.90
N GLY A 18 -0.30 9.78 6.05
CA GLY A 18 -0.84 8.82 5.09
C GLY A 18 0.15 8.39 4.01
N THR A 19 1.42 8.79 4.09
CA THR A 19 2.45 8.45 3.11
C THR A 19 2.95 7.02 3.32
N PHE A 20 3.03 6.21 2.25
CA PHE A 20 3.59 4.88 2.34
C PHE A 20 5.11 4.91 2.58
N LEU A 21 5.56 4.12 3.54
CA LEU A 21 6.97 3.93 3.85
C LEU A 21 7.50 2.77 3.02
N LEU A 22 7.77 3.01 1.73
CA LEU A 22 8.14 1.97 0.75
C LEU A 22 9.29 1.06 1.22
N ASN A 23 10.27 1.60 1.94
CA ASN A 23 11.37 0.82 2.52
C ASN A 23 10.89 -0.21 3.54
N GLN A 24 9.88 0.13 4.36
CA GLN A 24 9.27 -0.78 5.33
C GLN A 24 8.40 -1.83 4.62
N LEU A 25 7.64 -1.44 3.59
CA LEU A 25 6.88 -2.40 2.76
C LEU A 25 7.79 -3.43 2.10
N LYS A 26 8.96 -3.03 1.57
CA LYS A 26 9.92 -3.98 0.96
C LYS A 26 10.44 -5.03 1.94
N THR A 27 10.45 -4.71 3.24
CA THR A 27 10.87 -5.62 4.31
C THR A 27 9.71 -6.38 4.96
N ASP A 28 8.47 -6.13 4.53
CA ASP A 28 7.30 -6.77 5.10
C ASP A 28 7.25 -8.27 4.71
N PRO A 29 7.11 -9.19 5.68
CA PRO A 29 7.15 -10.62 5.42
C PRO A 29 5.94 -11.14 4.63
N GLU A 30 4.80 -10.45 4.66
CA GLU A 30 3.66 -10.81 3.81
C GLU A 30 3.91 -10.38 2.36
N LEU A 31 4.55 -9.22 2.14
CA LEU A 31 4.99 -8.82 0.80
C LEU A 31 6.12 -9.68 0.25
N ALA A 32 7.01 -10.18 1.11
CA ALA A 32 8.07 -11.10 0.70
C ALA A 32 7.54 -12.39 0.07
N ARG A 33 6.30 -12.80 0.40
CA ARG A 33 5.63 -13.97 -0.18
C ARG A 33 5.04 -13.73 -1.56
N LEU A 34 4.86 -12.48 -1.96
CA LEU A 34 4.35 -12.15 -3.29
C LEU A 34 5.43 -12.45 -4.36
N PRO A 35 5.03 -12.88 -5.56
CA PRO A 35 5.91 -12.88 -6.73
C PRO A 35 6.51 -11.49 -6.98
N GLU A 36 7.75 -11.44 -7.49
CA GLU A 36 8.43 -10.16 -7.71
C GLU A 36 7.65 -9.21 -8.64
N TYR A 37 6.99 -9.77 -9.66
CA TYR A 37 6.09 -9.05 -10.55
C TYR A 37 4.92 -8.38 -9.81
N ASP A 38 4.33 -9.06 -8.83
CA ASP A 38 3.22 -8.53 -8.05
C ASP A 38 3.71 -7.44 -7.08
N LYS A 39 4.94 -7.56 -6.56
CA LYS A 39 5.55 -6.51 -5.73
C LYS A 39 5.78 -5.23 -6.55
N GLU A 40 6.42 -5.33 -7.70
CA GLU A 40 6.66 -4.19 -8.59
C GLU A 40 5.33 -3.50 -8.95
N ARG A 41 4.33 -4.28 -9.34
CA ARG A 41 2.99 -3.77 -9.64
C ARG A 41 2.31 -3.10 -8.45
N LEU A 42 2.44 -3.67 -7.25
CA LEU A 42 1.93 -3.05 -6.04
C LEU A 42 2.61 -1.70 -5.80
N PHE A 43 3.94 -1.62 -5.93
CA PHE A 43 4.67 -0.36 -5.74
C PHE A 43 4.26 0.72 -6.74
N ASP A 44 4.12 0.37 -8.03
CA ASP A 44 3.60 1.29 -9.04
C ASP A 44 2.22 1.83 -8.67
N CYS A 45 1.33 0.95 -8.19
CA CYS A 45 0.00 1.34 -7.75
C CYS A 45 0.03 2.24 -6.49
N LEU A 46 0.94 2.00 -5.56
CA LEU A 46 1.11 2.84 -4.38
C LEU A 46 1.61 4.24 -4.75
N GLU A 47 2.51 4.35 -5.73
CA GLU A 47 3.00 5.64 -6.23
C GLU A 47 1.88 6.49 -6.85
N THR A 48 0.90 5.88 -7.52
CA THR A 48 -0.23 6.64 -8.10
C THR A 48 -1.15 7.30 -7.08
N VAL A 49 -1.17 6.79 -5.83
CA VAL A 49 -2.07 7.28 -4.78
C VAL A 49 -1.40 8.34 -3.89
N ASP A 50 -0.07 8.39 -3.84
CA ASP A 50 0.78 9.31 -3.03
C ASP A 50 0.54 9.26 -1.52
N LYS A 51 -0.70 9.46 -1.05
CA LYS A 51 -1.10 9.47 0.37
C LYS A 51 -2.47 8.83 0.60
N ILE A 52 -2.59 8.01 1.66
CA ILE A 52 -3.86 7.54 2.19
C ILE A 52 -4.49 8.60 3.10
N GLN A 53 -5.42 9.37 2.54
CA GLN A 53 -6.22 10.33 3.28
C GLN A 53 -7.58 9.75 3.68
N SER A 54 -8.06 8.76 2.92
CA SER A 54 -9.37 8.16 3.03
C SER A 54 -9.35 6.65 2.77
N CYS A 55 -10.46 5.97 3.06
CA CYS A 55 -10.62 4.54 2.73
C CYS A 55 -10.63 4.33 1.22
N HIS A 56 -11.06 5.36 0.48
CA HIS A 56 -11.20 5.30 -0.96
C HIS A 56 -9.83 5.18 -1.64
N ASP A 57 -8.80 5.77 -1.03
CA ASP A 57 -7.42 5.70 -1.53
C ASP A 57 -6.89 4.26 -1.48
N ILE A 58 -7.17 3.53 -0.40
CA ILE A 58 -6.87 2.08 -0.30
C ILE A 58 -7.61 1.30 -1.40
N VAL A 59 -8.90 1.59 -1.61
CA VAL A 59 -9.71 0.93 -2.64
C VAL A 59 -9.12 1.20 -4.03
N ASN A 60 -8.59 2.39 -4.27
CA ASN A 60 -7.91 2.74 -5.53
C ASN A 60 -6.60 1.97 -5.72
N VAL A 61 -5.79 1.80 -4.67
CA VAL A 61 -4.60 0.92 -4.72
C VAL A 61 -5.00 -0.52 -5.05
N THR A 62 -5.99 -1.07 -4.33
CA THR A 62 -6.48 -2.44 -4.57
C THR A 62 -7.05 -2.58 -5.98
N ARG A 63 -7.82 -1.60 -6.46
CA ARG A 63 -8.31 -1.59 -7.84
C ARG A 63 -7.17 -1.53 -8.84
N CYS A 64 -6.18 -0.66 -8.66
CA CYS A 64 -5.01 -0.60 -9.53
C CYS A 64 -4.31 -1.97 -9.59
N PHE A 65 -4.10 -2.58 -8.43
CA PHE A 65 -3.48 -3.90 -8.32
C PHE A 65 -4.28 -4.98 -9.07
N HIS A 66 -5.62 -4.93 -9.05
CA HIS A 66 -6.48 -5.90 -9.74
C HIS A 66 -6.93 -5.49 -11.16
N SER A 67 -6.70 -4.26 -11.61
CA SER A 67 -7.32 -3.67 -12.82
C SER A 67 -6.71 -4.10 -14.16
N LYS A 68 -5.58 -4.80 -14.18
CA LYS A 68 -5.07 -5.42 -15.41
C LYS A 68 -5.16 -6.93 -15.32
N ASN A 69 -6.23 -7.45 -15.91
CA ASN A 69 -6.32 -8.75 -16.56
C ASN A 69 -6.44 -8.47 -18.07
#